data_AF-A0A836WHA1-F1
#
_entry.id   AF-A0A836WHA1-F1
#
_cell.length_a   1.000
_cell.length_b   1.000
_cell.length_c   1.000
_cell.angle_alpha   90.00
_cell.angle_beta   90.00
_cell.angle_gamma   90.00
#
_symmetry.space_group_name_H-M   'P 1'
#
loop_
_entity.id
_entity.type
_entity.pdbx_description
1 polymer ?
#
loop_
_entity_poly.entity_id
_entity_poly.type
_entity_poly.pdbx_seq_one_letter_code
_entity_poly.pdbx_strand_id
1 'polypeptide(L)' 'MLWKLHRLNPNIPITLILDNARYQKCRLVFELANALNIDLLYLPSYSPNLNLIERLWKFALERVSLF' A
#
# COMPACT_ATOMS: atom_id res chain seq x y z
N MET A 1 8.51 4.08 5.48
CA MET A 1 7.68 5.28 5.24
C MET A 1 6.33 5.16 5.98
N LEU A 2 6.37 4.96 7.30
CA LEU A 2 5.20 4.90 8.19
C LEU A 2 5.28 6.01 9.26
N TRP A 3 6.49 6.23 9.80
CA TRP A 3 6.82 7.35 10.68
C TRP A 3 6.44 8.72 10.12
N LYS A 4 6.58 8.94 8.80
CA LYS A 4 6.16 10.19 8.15
C LYS A 4 4.64 10.38 8.18
N LEU A 5 3.86 9.31 8.01
CA LEU A 5 2.39 9.37 8.05
C LEU A 5 1.90 9.67 9.47
N HIS A 6 2.44 8.96 10.45
CA HIS A 6 2.14 9.20 11.87
C HIS A 6 2.51 10.62 12.28
N ARG A 7 3.69 11.13 11.89
CA ARG A 7 4.14 12.49 12.23
C ARG A 7 3.24 13.59 11.65
N LEU A 8 2.66 13.37 10.47
CA LEU A 8 1.79 14.34 9.83
C LEU A 8 0.37 14.33 10.42
N ASN A 9 -0.05 13.24 11.07
CA ASN A 9 -1.41 13.07 11.58
C ASN A 9 -1.40 12.34 12.95
N PRO A 10 -0.80 12.94 14.00
CA PRO A 10 -0.50 12.23 15.25
C PRO A 10 -1.73 11.75 16.04
N ASN A 11 -2.90 12.35 15.82
CA ASN A 11 -4.13 12.07 16.57
C ASN A 11 -5.23 11.42 15.72
N ILE A 12 -4.92 10.99 14.50
CA ILE A 12 -5.90 10.39 13.59
C ILE A 12 -5.57 8.90 13.46
N PRO A 13 -6.52 7.99 13.69
CA PRO A 13 -6.29 6.58 13.39
C PRO A 13 -6.03 6.40 11.90
N ILE A 14 -4.91 5.76 11.56
CA ILE A 14 -4.47 5.57 10.17
C ILE A 14 -4.65 4.09 9.81
N THR A 15 -5.43 3.85 8.77
CA THR A 15 -5.54 2.53 8.14
C THR A 15 -4.91 2.58 6.76
N LEU A 16 -3.88 1.77 6.55
CA LEU A 16 -3.14 1.67 5.30
C LEU A 16 -3.64 0.46 4.49
N ILE A 17 -4.15 0.73 3.29
CA ILE A 17 -4.56 -0.31 2.35
C ILE A 17 -3.39 -0.60 1.41
N LEU A 18 -2.94 -1.85 1.38
CA LEU A 18 -1.76 -2.33 0.66
C LEU A 18 -2.12 -3.41 -0.37
N ASP A 19 -1.34 -3.48 -1.44
CA ASP A 19 -1.38 -4.60 -2.38
C ASP A 19 -0.74 -5.86 -1.79
N ASN A 20 -0.81 -7.00 -2.47
CA ASN A 20 -0.28 -8.27 -1.94
C ASN A 20 1.22 -8.46 -2.21
N ALA A 21 1.97 -7.38 -2.43
CA ALA A 21 3.40 -7.45 -2.72
C ALA A 21 4.19 -8.08 -1.56
N ARG A 22 5.05 -9.06 -1.88
CA ARG A 22 5.77 -9.86 -0.87
C ARG A 22 6.64 -9.01 0.06
N TYR A 23 7.24 -7.92 -0.45
CA TYR A 23 8.10 -7.03 0.34
C TYR A 23 7.34 -6.18 1.37
N GLN A 24 6.02 -6.05 1.24
CA GLN A 24 5.20 -5.33 2.23
C GLN A 24 4.90 -6.20 3.45
N LYS A 25 4.93 -7.53 3.29
CA LYS A 25 4.66 -8.51 4.34
C LYS A 25 5.89 -8.85 5.18
N CYS A 26 6.83 -7.93 5.30
CA CYS A 26 8.03 -8.12 6.13
C CYS A 26 7.71 -7.86 7.61
N ARG A 27 8.31 -8.67 8.50
CA ARG A 27 8.13 -8.55 9.96
C ARG A 27 8.39 -7.13 10.48
N LEU A 28 9.44 -6.48 9.99
CA LEU A 28 9.80 -5.09 10.31
C LEU A 28 8.66 -4.09 10.04
N VAL A 29 7.89 -4.30 8.97
CA VAL A 29 6.78 -3.41 8.60
C VAL A 29 5.61 -3.57 9.57
N PHE A 30 5.27 -4.81 9.93
CA PHE A 30 4.23 -5.11 10.91
C PHE A 30 4.59 -4.59 12.31
N GLU A 31 5.83 -4.81 12.76
CA GLU A 31 6.31 -4.31 14.06
C GLU A 31 6.25 -2.79 14.13
N LEU A 32 6.67 -2.09 13.07
CA LEU A 32 6.61 -0.64 13.00
C LEU A 32 5.16 -0.11 12.94
N ALA A 33 4.28 -0.76 12.17
CA ALA A 33 2.88 -0.37 12.09
C ALA A 33 2.18 -0.51 13.45
N ASN A 34 2.42 -1.61 14.16
CA ASN A 34 1.89 -1.84 15.50
C ASN A 34 2.42 -0.78 16.50
N ALA A 35 3.71 -0.47 16.46
CA ALA A 35 4.31 0.57 17.31
C ALA A 35 3.74 1.97 17.07
N LEU A 36 3.24 2.23 15.86
CA LEU A 36 2.65 3.52 15.47
C LEU A 36 1.11 3.53 15.53
N ASN A 37 0.49 2.44 15.99
CA ASN A 37 -0.96 2.23 16.01
C ASN A 37 -1.61 2.44 14.63
N ILE A 38 -0.99 1.86 13.59
CA ILE A 38 -1.44 1.90 12.21
C ILE A 38 -1.98 0.52 11.82
N ASP A 39 -3.21 0.48 11.33
CA ASP A 39 -3.82 -0.73 10.81
C ASP A 39 -3.34 -1.01 9.39
N LEU A 40 -2.87 -2.24 9.13
CA LEU A 40 -2.49 -2.69 7.79
C LEU A 40 -3.58 -3.61 7.22
N LEU A 41 -4.27 -3.13 6.17
CA LEU A 41 -5.24 -3.91 5.41
C LEU A 41 -4.64 -4.33 4.08
N TYR A 42 -4.72 -5.62 3.76
CA TYR A 42 -4.30 -6.15 2.46
C TYR A 42 -5.52 -6.41 1.59
N LEU A 43 -5.42 -6.03 0.33
CA LEU A 43 -6.47 -6.33 -0.64
C LEU A 43 -6.64 -7.85 -0.82
N PRO A 44 -7.87 -8.36 -0.99
CA PRO A 44 -8.08 -9.77 -1.30
C PRO A 44 -7.42 -10.15 -2.63
N SER A 45 -6.79 -11.33 -2.67
CA SER A 45 -6.17 -11.88 -3.87
C SER A 45 -7.18 -11.97 -5.01
N TYR A 46 -6.76 -11.66 -6.25
CA TYR A 46 -7.60 -11.73 -7.46
C TYR A 46 -8.81 -10.78 -7.49
N SER A 47 -8.67 -9.56 -6.98
CA SER A 47 -9.61 -8.46 -7.23
C SER A 47 -9.06 -7.47 -8.27
N PRO A 48 -8.97 -7.85 -9.56
CA PRO A 48 -8.38 -6.99 -10.61
C PRO A 48 -9.13 -5.66 -10.79
N ASN A 49 -10.41 -5.60 -10.41
CA ASN A 49 -11.21 -4.38 -10.45
C ASN A 49 -10.88 -3.39 -9.31
N LEU A 50 -10.30 -3.87 -8.20
CA LEU A 50 -9.93 -3.05 -7.03
C LEU A 50 -8.45 -2.69 -7.01
N ASN A 51 -7.64 -3.35 -7.85
CA ASN A 51 -6.21 -3.09 -7.92
C ASN A 51 -5.92 -1.88 -8.81
N LEU A 52 -6.18 -0.67 -8.29
CA LEU A 52 -5.93 0.61 -8.99
C LEU A 52 -4.49 0.71 -9.52
N ILE A 53 -3.52 0.08 -8.85
CA ILE A 53 -2.13 0.05 -9.28
C ILE A 53 -1.97 -0.72 -10.60
N GLU A 54 -2.66 -1.85 -10.81
CA GLU A 54 -2.60 -2.61 -12.05
C GLU A 54 -3.20 -1.84 -13.21
N ARG A 55 -4.28 -1.09 -12.95
CA ARG A 55 -4.89 -0.23 -13.97
C ARG A 55 -3.94 0.90 -14.37
N LEU A 56 -3.26 1.51 -13.41
CA LEU A 56 -2.24 2.52 -13.68
C LEU A 56 -1.04 1.93 -14.43
N TRP A 57 -0.60 0.72 -14.07
CA TRP A 57 0.48 0.01 -14.77
C TRP A 57 0.12 -0.29 -16.22
N LYS A 58 -1.10 -0.76 -16.50
CA LYS A 58 -1.60 -0.95 -17.87
C LYS A 58 -1.55 0.36 -18.67
N PHE A 59 -2.05 1.45 -18.09
CA PHE A 59 -2.01 2.76 -18.73
C PHE A 59 -0.57 3.25 -18.99
N ALA A 60 0.35 3.02 -18.04
CA ALA A 60 1.75 3.38 -18.20
C ALA A 60 2.43 2.56 -19.31
N LEU A 61 2.17 1.25 -19.37
CA LEU A 61 2.70 0.34 -20.40
C LEU A 61 2.15 0.67 -21.80
N GLU A 62 0.86 1.01 -21.90
CA GLU A 62 0.24 1.45 -23.15
C GLU A 62 0.95 2.70 -23.71
N ARG A 63 1.31 3.66 -22.85
CA ARG A 63 2.02 4.88 -23.30
C ARG A 63 3.47 4.64 -23.70
N VAL A 64 4.14 3.67 -23.09
CA VAL A 64 5.53 3.33 -23.44
C VAL A 64 5.60 2.52 -24.73
N SER A 65 4.58 1.68 -25.00
CA SER A 65 4.52 0.83 -26.20
C SER A 65 4.13 1.58 -27.49
N LEU A 66 3.74 2.85 -27.39
CA LEU A 66 3.37 3.71 -28.52
C LEU A 66 4.55 4.54 -29.09
N PHE A 67 5.79 4.21 -28.70
CA PHE A 67 7.03 4.78 -29.23
C PHE A 67 7.92 3.72 -29.85
#